data_AF-A0A9E5MVC0-F1
#
_entry.id   AF-A0A9E5MVC0-F1
#
_cell.length_a   1.000
_cell.length_b   1.000
_cell.length_c   1.000
_cell.angle_alpha   90.00
_cell.angle_beta   90.00
_cell.angle_gamma   90.00
#
_symmetry.space_group_name_H-M   'P 1'
#
loop_
_entity.id
_entity.type
_entity.pdbx_description
1 polymer ?
#
loop_
_entity_poly.entity_id
_entity_poly.type
_entity_poly.pdbx_seq_one_letter_code
_entity_poly.pdbx_strand_id
1 'polypeptide(L)'
;MKNIDVGRLINTIANIGVIGGLIFVGLQLKQDSDIAERATLFNATNSRLQWAELVRESSEIWVKGLTGEELTDYEYAEFDALATAWELSHYTYYRAQELVSLDPSRFVREWALELDSHPGLLNWWHRYRNRMDYTDPDSDQSWPISVDVELQRLSASKSTTE
;
A
#
# COMPACT_ATOMS: atom_id res chain seq x y z
N MET A 1 62.01 -22.19 -19.82
CA MET A 1 60.59 -21.80 -19.95
C MET A 1 59.84 -22.44 -18.78
N LYS A 2 59.19 -21.64 -17.91
CA LYS A 2 58.43 -22.18 -16.76
C LYS A 2 57.21 -22.92 -17.31
N ASN A 3 57.09 -24.21 -17.03
CA ASN A 3 55.87 -24.97 -17.34
C ASN A 3 54.74 -24.37 -16.50
N ILE A 4 53.86 -23.63 -17.17
CA ILE A 4 52.63 -23.14 -16.55
C ILE A 4 51.80 -24.38 -16.24
N ASP A 5 51.46 -24.56 -14.96
CA ASP A 5 50.58 -25.62 -14.49
C ASP A 5 49.16 -25.35 -15.03
N VAL A 6 48.84 -25.96 -16.17
CA VAL A 6 47.57 -25.78 -16.90
C VAL A 6 46.37 -26.07 -16.00
N GLY A 7 46.50 -27.00 -15.05
CA GLY A 7 45.45 -27.30 -14.07
C GLY A 7 45.17 -26.12 -13.12
N ARG A 8 46.21 -25.42 -12.66
CA ARG A 8 46.04 -24.19 -11.86
C ARG A 8 45.43 -23.05 -12.67
N LEU A 9 45.76 -22.93 -13.95
CA LEU A 9 45.18 -21.91 -14.83
C LEU A 9 43.68 -22.15 -15.03
N ILE A 10 43.28 -23.39 -15.33
CA ILE A 10 41.86 -23.77 -15.51
C ILE A 10 41.08 -23.53 -14.21
N ASN A 11 41.60 -23.94 -13.06
CA ASN A 11 40.93 -23.69 -11.77
C ASN A 11 40.80 -22.20 -11.46
N THR A 12 41.81 -21.39 -11.77
CA THR A 12 41.74 -19.93 -11.59
C THR A 12 40.65 -19.32 -12.46
N ILE A 13 40.56 -19.70 -13.74
CA ILE A 13 39.54 -19.20 -14.67
C ILE A 13 38.14 -19.65 -14.22
N ALA A 14 37.98 -20.91 -13.80
CA ALA A 14 36.72 -21.42 -13.28
C ALA A 14 36.25 -20.64 -12.04
N ASN A 15 37.14 -20.38 -11.09
CA ASN A 15 36.83 -19.58 -9.89
C ASN A 15 36.46 -18.14 -10.24
N ILE A 16 37.15 -17.51 -11.19
CA ILE A 16 36.79 -16.18 -11.69
C ILE A 16 35.41 -16.21 -12.36
N GLY A 17 35.10 -17.26 -13.13
CA GLY A 17 33.80 -17.44 -13.76
C GLY A 17 32.66 -17.58 -12.74
N VAL A 18 32.87 -18.34 -11.67
CA VAL A 18 31.90 -18.47 -10.57
C VAL A 18 31.69 -17.14 -9.86
N ILE A 19 32.78 -16.44 -9.50
CA ILE A 19 32.70 -15.12 -8.84
C ILE A 19 32.00 -14.11 -9.76
N GLY A 20 32.35 -14.08 -11.04
CA GLY A 20 31.71 -13.22 -12.03
C GLY A 20 30.22 -13.53 -12.21
N GLY A 21 29.85 -14.81 -12.23
CA GLY A 21 28.46 -15.26 -12.27
C GLY A 21 27.65 -14.81 -11.05
N LEU A 22 28.21 -14.94 -9.84
CA LEU A 22 27.57 -14.46 -8.61
C LEU A 22 27.39 -12.94 -8.59
N ILE A 23 28.41 -12.19 -9.03
CA ILE A 23 28.31 -10.73 -9.16
C ILE A 23 27.20 -10.37 -10.17
N PHE A 24 27.15 -11.05 -11.30
CA PHE A 24 26.15 -10.81 -12.33
C PHE A 24 24.72 -11.08 -11.84
N VAL A 25 24.49 -12.20 -11.14
CA VAL A 25 23.19 -12.48 -10.51
C VAL A 25 22.84 -11.43 -9.46
N GLY A 26 23.80 -10.99 -8.65
CA GLY A 26 23.59 -9.92 -7.68
C GLY A 26 23.18 -8.59 -8.34
N LEU A 27 23.76 -8.26 -9.50
CA LEU A 27 23.37 -7.09 -10.28
C LEU A 27 21.97 -7.25 -10.90
N GLN A 28 21.60 -8.44 -11.38
CA GLN A 28 20.26 -8.72 -11.90
C GLN A 28 19.20 -8.56 -10.81
N LEU A 29 19.41 -9.16 -9.63
CA LEU A 29 18.49 -9.03 -8.49
C LEU A 29 18.28 -7.58 -8.07
N LYS A 30 19.35 -6.77 -8.11
CA LYS A 30 19.24 -5.33 -7.85
C LYS A 30 18.38 -4.62 -8.89
N GLN A 31 18.60 -4.90 -10.18
CA GLN A 31 17.82 -4.30 -11.26
C GLN A 31 16.33 -4.68 -11.18
N ASP A 32 16.04 -5.95 -10.90
CA ASP A 32 14.67 -6.43 -10.74
C ASP A 32 13.96 -5.74 -9.57
N SER A 33 14.66 -5.56 -8.45
CA SER A 33 14.17 -4.80 -7.29
C SER A 33 13.89 -3.33 -7.65
N ASP A 34 14.82 -2.66 -8.34
CA ASP A 34 14.67 -1.25 -8.74
C ASP A 34 13.47 -1.07 -9.71
N ILE A 35 13.22 -2.04 -10.60
CA ILE A 35 12.08 -2.02 -11.54
C ILE A 35 10.76 -2.20 -10.77
N ALA A 36 10.70 -3.17 -9.86
CA ALA A 36 9.52 -3.43 -9.04
C ALA A 36 9.14 -2.22 -8.19
N GLU A 37 10.12 -1.57 -7.55
CA GLU A 37 9.90 -0.35 -6.77
C GLU A 37 9.30 0.78 -7.62
N ARG A 38 9.89 1.06 -8.79
CA ARG A 38 9.40 2.09 -9.71
C ARG A 38 8.00 1.78 -10.23
N ALA A 39 7.71 0.52 -10.54
CA ALA A 39 6.39 0.10 -10.97
C ALA A 39 5.35 0.33 -9.87
N THR A 40 5.66 0.00 -8.62
CA THR A 40 4.75 0.25 -7.49
C THR A 40 4.52 1.75 -7.26
N LEU A 41 5.57 2.57 -7.30
CA LEU A 41 5.43 4.03 -7.16
C LEU A 41 4.59 4.65 -8.29
N PHE A 42 4.80 4.18 -9.52
CA PHE A 42 4.02 4.60 -10.68
C PHE A 42 2.55 4.18 -10.54
N ASN A 43 2.29 2.94 -10.11
CA ASN A 43 0.93 2.46 -9.86
C ASN A 43 0.23 3.27 -8.78
N ALA A 44 0.88 3.54 -7.63
CA ALA A 44 0.33 4.37 -6.57
C ALA A 44 -0.02 5.78 -7.06
N THR A 45 0.82 6.37 -7.91
CA THR A 45 0.56 7.68 -8.52
C THR A 45 -0.66 7.64 -9.46
N ASN A 46 -0.75 6.64 -10.33
CA ASN A 46 -1.88 6.48 -11.24
C ASN A 46 -3.18 6.17 -10.50
N SER A 47 -3.16 5.33 -9.47
CA SER A 47 -4.33 5.06 -8.63
C SER A 47 -4.87 6.33 -7.99
N ARG A 48 -3.99 7.25 -7.56
CA ARG A 48 -4.42 8.56 -7.05
C ARG A 48 -5.01 9.47 -8.11
N LEU A 49 -4.46 9.49 -9.33
CA LEU A 49 -5.02 10.27 -10.44
C LEU A 49 -6.40 9.73 -10.85
N GLN A 50 -6.54 8.41 -10.92
CA GLN A 50 -7.83 7.76 -11.22
C GLN A 50 -8.85 8.04 -10.12
N TRP A 51 -8.45 7.93 -8.85
CA TRP A 51 -9.30 8.29 -7.72
C TRP A 51 -9.78 9.75 -7.80
N ALA A 52 -8.87 10.69 -8.06
CA ALA A 52 -9.22 12.11 -8.20
C ALA A 52 -10.24 12.34 -9.32
N GLU A 53 -10.12 11.61 -10.44
CA GLU A 53 -11.08 11.70 -11.54
C GLU A 53 -12.45 11.13 -11.17
N LEU A 54 -12.50 9.96 -10.52
CA LEU A 54 -13.76 9.36 -10.05
C LEU A 54 -14.50 10.28 -9.07
N VAL A 55 -13.79 10.88 -8.11
CA VAL A 55 -14.39 11.86 -7.20
C VAL A 55 -14.87 13.09 -7.96
N ARG A 56 -14.13 13.56 -8.97
CA ARG A 56 -14.53 14.72 -9.75
C ARG A 56 -15.87 14.46 -10.46
N GLU A 57 -16.05 13.26 -11.01
CA GLU A 57 -17.29 12.87 -11.71
C GLU A 57 -18.48 12.68 -10.76
N SER A 58 -18.24 12.14 -9.57
CA SER A 58 -19.29 11.79 -8.59
C SER A 58 -19.18 12.60 -7.28
N SER A 59 -18.72 13.85 -7.38
CA SER A 59 -18.36 14.68 -6.22
C SER A 59 -19.51 14.94 -5.25
N GLU A 60 -20.72 15.12 -5.76
CA GLU A 60 -21.92 15.33 -4.94
C GLU A 60 -22.21 14.12 -4.04
N ILE A 61 -22.18 12.91 -4.61
CA ILE A 61 -22.39 11.66 -3.88
C ILE A 61 -21.25 11.42 -2.89
N TRP A 62 -20.00 11.71 -3.28
CA TRP A 62 -18.87 11.61 -2.38
C TRP A 62 -19.06 12.51 -1.14
N VAL A 63 -19.35 13.79 -1.34
CA VAL A 63 -19.55 14.75 -0.24
C VAL A 63 -20.73 14.33 0.65
N LYS A 64 -21.86 13.97 0.05
CA LYS A 64 -23.06 13.50 0.77
C LYS A 64 -22.78 12.26 1.61
N GLY A 65 -22.01 11.32 1.04
CA GLY A 65 -21.57 10.12 1.76
C GLY A 65 -20.60 10.43 2.89
N LEU A 66 -19.65 11.37 2.72
CA LEU A 66 -18.72 11.77 3.78
C LEU A 66 -19.44 12.37 5.00
N THR A 67 -20.46 13.20 4.79
CA THR A 67 -21.24 13.85 5.86
C THR A 67 -22.15 12.88 6.61
N GLY A 68 -22.37 11.67 6.07
CA GLY A 68 -23.29 10.69 6.65
C GLY A 68 -24.75 11.04 6.43
N GLU A 69 -25.06 11.87 5.42
CA GLU A 69 -26.42 12.12 4.98
C GLU A 69 -27.08 10.84 4.44
N GLU A 70 -28.41 10.82 4.41
CA GLU A 70 -29.17 9.68 3.92
C GLU A 70 -28.96 9.52 2.40
N LEU A 71 -28.39 8.37 2.02
CA LEU A 71 -28.19 7.97 0.63
C LEU A 71 -29.32 7.02 0.22
N THR A 72 -29.86 7.22 -0.97
CA THR A 72 -30.69 6.21 -1.64
C THR A 72 -29.85 4.96 -1.94
N ASP A 73 -30.50 3.83 -2.21
CA ASP A 73 -29.79 2.57 -2.53
C ASP A 73 -28.81 2.73 -3.70
N TYR A 74 -29.17 3.53 -4.71
CA TYR A 74 -28.32 3.83 -5.86
C TYR A 74 -27.11 4.68 -5.46
N GLU A 75 -27.34 5.79 -4.74
CA GLU A 75 -26.26 6.67 -4.27
C GLU A 75 -25.32 5.92 -3.30
N TYR A 76 -25.86 5.01 -2.50
CA TYR A 76 -25.08 4.17 -1.60
C TYR A 76 -24.15 3.23 -2.37
N ALA A 77 -24.63 2.60 -3.44
CA ALA A 77 -23.80 1.73 -4.28
C ALA A 77 -22.66 2.51 -4.94
N GLU A 78 -22.93 3.72 -5.41
CA GLU A 78 -21.93 4.60 -5.99
C GLU A 78 -20.92 5.09 -4.93
N PHE A 79 -21.39 5.47 -3.73
CA PHE A 79 -20.52 5.81 -2.61
C PHE A 79 -19.64 4.65 -2.15
N ASP A 80 -20.17 3.42 -2.05
CA ASP A 80 -19.40 2.23 -1.66
C ASP A 80 -18.30 1.92 -2.69
N ALA A 81 -18.57 2.12 -3.98
CA ALA A 81 -17.57 1.99 -5.05
C ALA A 81 -16.48 3.06 -4.94
N LEU A 82 -16.86 4.32 -4.72
CA LEU A 82 -15.91 5.42 -4.50
C LEU A 82 -15.05 5.18 -3.26
N ALA A 83 -15.66 4.84 -2.12
CA ALA A 83 -14.93 4.58 -0.88
C ALA A 83 -13.98 3.37 -1.00
N THR A 84 -14.36 2.34 -1.77
CA THR A 84 -13.46 1.23 -2.10
C THR A 84 -12.29 1.69 -2.96
N ALA A 85 -12.53 2.50 -4.00
CA ALA A 85 -11.44 3.06 -4.82
C ALA A 85 -10.51 3.97 -4.01
N TRP A 86 -11.06 4.76 -3.08
CA TRP A 86 -10.31 5.56 -2.12
C TRP A 86 -9.43 4.70 -1.22
N GLU A 87 -9.95 3.60 -0.66
CA GLU A 87 -9.16 2.69 0.17
C GLU A 87 -8.03 2.03 -0.62
N LEU A 88 -8.29 1.56 -1.83
CA LEU A 88 -7.28 0.91 -2.67
C LEU A 88 -6.17 1.91 -3.06
N SER A 89 -6.54 3.16 -3.33
CA SER A 89 -5.60 4.26 -3.55
C SER A 89 -4.73 4.54 -2.33
N HIS A 90 -5.30 4.47 -1.11
CA HIS A 90 -4.52 4.62 0.13
C HIS A 90 -3.63 3.41 0.38
N TYR A 91 -4.14 2.19 0.23
CA TYR A 91 -3.38 0.97 0.41
C TYR A 91 -2.20 0.88 -0.55
N THR A 92 -2.40 1.16 -1.84
CA THR A 92 -1.29 1.18 -2.83
C THR A 92 -0.24 2.22 -2.48
N TYR A 93 -0.64 3.38 -1.96
CA TYR A 93 0.30 4.38 -1.47
C TYR A 93 1.04 3.94 -0.20
N TYR A 94 0.35 3.34 0.77
CA TYR A 94 0.97 2.74 1.96
C TYR A 94 2.06 1.74 1.58
N ARG A 95 1.75 0.80 0.68
CA ARG A 95 2.70 -0.20 0.19
C ARG A 95 3.89 0.44 -0.52
N ALA A 96 3.67 1.52 -1.26
CA ALA A 96 4.75 2.27 -1.88
C ALA A 96 5.67 2.94 -0.83
N GLN A 97 5.12 3.45 0.28
CA GLN A 97 5.89 4.04 1.39
C GLN A 97 6.77 3.00 2.10
N GLU A 98 6.23 1.79 2.33
CA GLU A 98 6.99 0.69 2.94
C GLU A 98 8.22 0.32 2.10
N LEU A 99 8.08 0.30 0.76
CA LEU A 99 9.19 -0.01 -0.15
C LEU A 99 10.31 1.02 -0.08
N VAL A 100 9.97 2.30 0.05
CA VAL A 100 10.96 3.39 0.14
C VAL A 100 11.45 3.66 1.57
N SER A 101 11.13 2.76 2.52
CA SER A 101 11.52 2.85 3.93
C SER A 101 11.11 4.17 4.62
N LEU A 102 10.00 4.76 4.19
CA LEU A 102 9.40 5.90 4.88
C LEU A 102 8.53 5.40 6.04
N ASP A 103 8.40 6.21 7.09
CA ASP A 103 7.65 5.87 8.30
C ASP A 103 6.15 5.66 7.98
N PRO A 104 5.65 4.41 7.96
CA PRO A 104 4.27 4.12 7.56
C PRO A 104 3.28 4.59 8.62
N SER A 105 3.73 4.79 9.87
CA SER A 105 2.86 5.16 10.99
C SER A 105 2.25 6.54 10.80
N ARG A 106 2.98 7.47 10.18
CA ARG A 106 2.46 8.79 9.81
C ARG A 106 1.29 8.65 8.84
N PHE A 107 1.41 7.78 7.84
CA PHE A 107 0.37 7.58 6.83
C PHE A 107 -0.86 6.90 7.42
N VAL A 108 -0.66 5.86 8.24
CA VAL A 108 -1.75 5.24 9.04
C VAL A 108 -2.50 6.28 9.85
N ARG A 109 -1.78 7.20 10.52
CA ARG A 109 -2.38 8.26 11.33
C ARG A 109 -3.14 9.30 10.52
N GLU A 110 -2.58 9.77 9.42
CA GLU A 110 -3.27 10.70 8.50
C GLU A 110 -4.57 10.07 7.98
N TRP A 111 -4.55 8.78 7.65
CA TRP A 111 -5.73 8.05 7.19
C TRP A 111 -6.78 7.82 8.28
N ALA A 112 -6.35 7.42 9.49
CA ALA A 112 -7.25 7.28 10.62
C ALA A 112 -7.93 8.62 10.99
N LEU A 113 -7.21 9.74 10.88
CA LEU A 113 -7.78 11.08 11.07
C LEU A 113 -8.82 11.42 10.00
N GLU A 114 -8.61 11.01 8.74
CA GLU A 114 -9.57 11.23 7.65
C GLU A 114 -10.84 10.38 7.84
N LEU A 115 -10.71 9.13 8.29
CA LEU A 115 -11.86 8.29 8.66
C LEU A 115 -12.62 8.93 9.83
N ASP A 116 -11.92 9.31 10.90
CA ASP A 116 -12.49 9.89 12.11
C ASP A 116 -13.19 11.25 11.87
N SER A 117 -12.76 12.01 10.85
CA SER A 117 -13.38 13.29 10.49
C SER A 117 -14.62 13.17 9.61
N HIS A 118 -14.87 12.00 9.00
CA HIS A 118 -15.98 11.78 8.07
C HIS A 118 -16.85 10.60 8.51
N PRO A 119 -17.99 10.84 9.19
CA PRO A 119 -18.78 9.77 9.82
C PRO A 119 -19.29 8.72 8.83
N GLY A 120 -19.68 9.10 7.60
CA GLY A 120 -20.15 8.12 6.62
C GLY A 120 -19.02 7.24 6.08
N LEU A 121 -17.80 7.77 5.99
CA LEU A 121 -16.62 6.99 5.61
C LEU A 121 -16.18 6.05 6.73
N LEU A 122 -16.23 6.49 7.99
CA LEU A 122 -16.00 5.63 9.16
C LEU A 122 -17.01 4.47 9.23
N ASN A 123 -18.29 4.78 9.02
CA ASN A 123 -19.34 3.76 8.97
C ASN A 123 -19.13 2.78 7.81
N TRP A 124 -18.73 3.28 6.65
CA TRP A 124 -18.34 2.45 5.52
C TRP A 124 -17.14 1.56 5.86
N TRP A 125 -16.09 2.11 6.48
CA TRP A 125 -14.91 1.38 6.89
C TRP A 125 -15.25 0.20 7.78
N HIS A 126 -16.08 0.38 8.80
CA HIS A 126 -16.52 -0.72 9.66
C HIS A 126 -17.26 -1.82 8.88
N ARG A 127 -18.12 -1.46 7.91
CA ARG A 127 -18.78 -2.46 7.04
C ARG A 127 -17.78 -3.15 6.13
N TYR A 128 -16.87 -2.40 5.52
CA TYR A 128 -15.81 -2.92 4.67
C TYR A 128 -14.93 -3.92 5.43
N ARG A 129 -14.53 -3.57 6.67
CA ARG A 129 -13.78 -4.43 7.59
C ARG A 129 -14.52 -5.71 7.95
N ASN A 130 -15.85 -5.67 8.05
CA ASN A 130 -16.64 -6.87 8.29
C ASN A 130 -16.79 -7.75 7.03
N ARG A 131 -16.66 -7.17 5.83
CA ARG A 131 -16.72 -7.89 4.55
C ARG A 131 -15.39 -8.51 4.14
N MET A 132 -14.27 -7.92 4.53
CA MET A 132 -12.95 -8.51 4.33
C MET A 132 -12.90 -9.82 5.13
N ASP A 133 -13.07 -10.93 4.43
CA ASP A 133 -13.04 -12.26 5.01
C ASP A 133 -11.62 -12.53 5.54
N TYR A 134 -11.46 -12.50 6.87
CA TYR A 134 -10.18 -12.65 7.57
C TYR A 134 -9.58 -14.07 7.44
N THR A 135 -10.17 -14.93 6.62
CA THR A 135 -9.81 -16.33 6.48
C THR A 135 -8.70 -16.59 5.49
N ASP A 136 -8.27 -15.60 4.69
CA ASP A 136 -7.08 -15.74 3.85
C ASP A 136 -5.82 -15.51 4.69
N PRO A 137 -5.06 -16.57 5.05
CA PRO A 137 -3.86 -16.44 5.88
C PRO A 137 -2.73 -15.68 5.17
N ASP A 138 -2.79 -15.53 3.85
CA ASP A 138 -1.80 -14.81 3.05
C ASP A 138 -2.19 -13.34 2.79
N SER A 139 -3.38 -12.91 3.23
CA SER A 139 -3.80 -11.51 3.13
C SER A 139 -2.99 -10.63 4.08
N ASP A 140 -2.38 -9.57 3.56
CA ASP A 140 -1.67 -8.58 4.37
C ASP A 140 -2.68 -7.73 5.16
N GLN A 141 -2.93 -8.12 6.42
CA GLN A 141 -3.84 -7.44 7.32
C GLN A 141 -3.17 -6.34 8.17
N SER A 142 -1.87 -6.11 7.98
CA SER A 142 -1.12 -5.16 8.80
C SER A 142 -1.68 -3.74 8.67
N TRP A 143 -2.07 -3.35 7.45
CA TRP A 143 -2.62 -2.03 7.15
C TRP A 143 -3.98 -1.80 7.82
N PRO A 144 -5.05 -2.60 7.58
CA PRO A 144 -6.33 -2.40 8.24
C PRO A 144 -6.26 -2.46 9.77
N ILE A 145 -5.46 -3.37 10.33
CA ILE A 145 -5.28 -3.49 11.79
C ILE A 145 -4.62 -2.24 12.37
N SER A 146 -3.56 -1.73 11.73
CA SER A 146 -2.86 -0.53 12.20
C SER A 146 -3.79 0.67 12.28
N VAL A 147 -4.77 0.72 11.39
CA VAL A 147 -5.71 1.82 11.24
C VAL A 147 -6.82 1.72 12.28
N ASP A 148 -7.33 0.51 12.52
CA ASP A 148 -8.25 0.26 13.63
C ASP A 148 -7.61 0.62 14.99
N VAL A 149 -6.32 0.30 15.19
CA VAL A 149 -5.58 0.68 16.40
C VAL A 149 -5.48 2.20 16.55
N GLU A 150 -5.18 2.92 15.47
CA GLU A 150 -5.07 4.37 15.52
C GLU A 150 -6.43 5.05 15.73
N LEU A 151 -7.50 4.53 15.12
CA LEU A 151 -8.88 4.97 15.37
C LEU A 151 -9.27 4.80 16.86
N GLN A 152 -8.87 3.70 17.49
CA GLN A 152 -9.08 3.49 18.93
C GLN A 152 -8.31 4.52 19.78
N ARG A 153 -7.07 4.85 19.40
CA ARG A 153 -6.28 5.89 20.09
C ARG A 153 -6.90 7.27 19.96
N LEU A 154 -7.35 7.64 18.76
CA LEU A 154 -8.06 8.90 18.51
C LEU A 154 -9.33 8.99 19.38
N SER A 155 -10.13 7.93 19.40
CA SER A 155 -11.34 7.84 20.23
C SER A 155 -11.03 8.01 21.73
N ALA A 156 -9.99 7.36 22.24
CA ALA A 156 -9.57 7.48 23.62
C ALA A 156 -9.13 8.92 23.97
N SER A 157 -8.40 9.58 23.07
CA SER A 157 -7.91 10.95 23.29
C SER A 157 -9.04 12.00 23.39
N LYS A 158 -10.15 11.79 22.67
CA LYS A 158 -11.34 12.64 22.76
C LYS A 158 -11.99 12.52 24.15
N SER A 159 -12.10 11.30 24.67
CA SER A 159 -12.73 11.03 25.98
C SER A 159 -12.00 11.64 27.18
N THR A 160 -10.72 11.94 27.07
CA THR A 160 -9.93 12.55 28.15
C THR A 160 -10.00 14.08 28.18
N THR A 161 -10.56 14.70 27.14
CA THR A 161 -10.59 16.16 26.99
C THR A 161 -11.93 16.77 27.45
N GLU A 162 -12.94 15.94 27.69
CA GLU A 162 -14.27 16.30 28.24
C GLU A 162 -14.31 16.18 29.76
#